data_AF-A0A0D1X2X6-F1
#
_entry.id   AF-A0A0D1X2X6-F1
#
_cell.length_a   1.000
_cell.length_b   1.000
_cell.length_c   1.000
_cell.angle_alpha   90.00
_cell.angle_beta   90.00
_cell.angle_gamma   90.00
#
_symmetry.space_group_name_H-M   'P 1'
#
loop_
_entity.id
_entity.type
_entity.pdbx_description
1 polymer ?
#
loop_
_entity_poly.entity_id
_entity_poly.type
_entity_poly.pdbx_seq_one_letter_code
_entity_poly.pdbx_strand_id
1 'polypeptide(L)'
;MVLHDVRYDGRPLFYRMALSDMNVPYADPRPHYHKKAAFDLGDAGAGLTANDLYVISSSIGDVIEKNNCVCIHEQDYGIGWKHTNYRTGNASVVRARELVLQSIMTVSNYEYILMFIFTQAGDVVYEVRATGILSTQPIDEGVQVPWGTVVHPGVLAAHHQHIFSLRVDPMIDGPNNTFSYDECVPLPRDAHLNPHGTGYITKETQISTSGGYDLDMSRNRVFKIKNNDVRNPINQEAVGFKVSVPDYQK
;
A
#
# COMPACT_ATOMS: atom_id res chain seq x y z
N MET A 1 -6.75 10.59 -6.99
CA MET A 1 -7.06 9.53 -7.98
C MET A 1 -7.94 8.47 -7.32
N VAL A 2 -8.99 8.01 -8.01
CA VAL A 2 -9.92 6.98 -7.51
C VAL A 2 -10.17 5.99 -8.65
N LEU A 3 -10.02 4.69 -8.37
CA LEU A 3 -10.33 3.63 -9.33
C LEU A 3 -11.71 3.04 -9.04
N HIS A 4 -12.43 2.69 -10.10
CA HIS A 4 -13.78 2.10 -10.05
C HIS A 4 -13.86 0.90 -10.99
N ASP A 5 -14.69 -0.09 -10.64
CA ASP A 5 -14.96 -1.30 -11.43
C ASP A 5 -13.69 -2.00 -11.95
N VAL A 6 -12.75 -2.24 -11.03
CA VAL A 6 -11.50 -2.94 -11.34
C VAL A 6 -11.79 -4.40 -11.62
N ARG A 7 -11.39 -4.87 -12.81
CA ARG A 7 -11.61 -6.22 -13.31
C ARG A 7 -10.32 -6.82 -13.86
N TYR A 8 -10.24 -8.15 -13.83
CA TYR A 8 -9.19 -8.90 -14.50
C TYR A 8 -9.81 -10.04 -15.31
N ASP A 9 -9.52 -10.08 -16.61
CA ASP A 9 -10.11 -11.04 -17.55
C ASP A 9 -11.66 -11.08 -17.46
N GLY A 10 -12.28 -9.90 -17.37
CA GLY A 10 -13.73 -9.71 -17.23
C GLY A 10 -14.29 -9.98 -15.82
N ARG A 11 -13.53 -10.62 -14.93
CA ARG A 11 -13.94 -10.97 -13.57
C ARG A 11 -13.76 -9.78 -12.63
N PRO A 12 -14.75 -9.47 -11.77
CA PRO A 12 -14.67 -8.34 -10.87
C PRO A 12 -13.70 -8.59 -9.71
N LEU A 13 -12.93 -7.55 -9.37
CA LEU A 13 -11.98 -7.55 -8.25
C LEU A 13 -12.37 -6.51 -7.20
N PHE A 14 -12.45 -5.24 -7.57
CA PHE A 14 -12.72 -4.14 -6.63
C PHE A 14 -13.74 -3.19 -7.21
N TYR A 15 -14.77 -2.88 -6.43
CA TYR A 15 -15.76 -1.87 -6.80
C TYR A 15 -15.16 -0.47 -6.79
N ARG A 16 -14.34 -0.17 -5.78
CA ARG A 16 -13.67 1.14 -5.61
C ARG A 16 -12.35 1.01 -4.84
N MET A 17 -11.31 1.71 -5.31
CA MET A 17 -10.04 1.85 -4.58
C MET A 17 -9.57 3.31 -4.56
N ALA A 18 -9.13 3.79 -3.40
CA ALA A 18 -8.51 5.12 -3.26
C ALA A 18 -7.73 5.24 -1.97
N LEU A 19 -6.67 6.07 -1.98
CA LEU A 19 -6.14 6.62 -0.74
C LEU A 19 -7.24 7.49 -0.11
N SER A 20 -7.70 7.08 1.07
CA SER A 20 -8.79 7.75 1.78
C SER A 20 -8.26 8.93 2.58
N ASP A 21 -7.13 8.74 3.26
CA ASP A 21 -6.46 9.80 4.00
C ASP A 21 -4.99 9.46 4.25
N MET A 22 -4.24 10.43 4.77
CA MET A 22 -2.93 10.20 5.38
C MET A 22 -2.69 11.17 6.55
N ASN A 23 -1.98 10.71 7.58
CA ASN A 23 -1.59 11.53 8.73
C ASN A 23 -0.07 11.63 8.84
N VAL A 24 0.43 12.84 9.15
CA VAL A 24 1.86 13.13 9.31
C VAL A 24 2.16 13.72 10.70
N PRO A 25 2.19 12.89 11.76
CA PRO A 25 2.43 13.36 13.12
C PRO A 25 3.92 13.56 13.39
N TYR A 26 4.28 14.72 13.97
CA TYR A 26 5.64 15.06 14.38
C TYR A 26 5.87 14.77 15.87
N ALA A 27 7.09 14.37 16.20
CA ALA A 27 7.47 13.92 17.54
C ALA A 27 8.16 14.98 18.42
N ASP A 28 8.26 16.25 17.98
CA ASP A 28 8.82 17.30 18.85
C ASP A 28 7.77 17.73 19.91
N PRO A 29 8.01 17.48 21.20
CA PRO A 29 7.02 17.73 22.25
C PRO A 29 6.89 19.21 22.60
N ARG A 30 7.81 20.08 22.13
CA ARG A 30 7.85 21.48 22.53
C ARG A 30 6.72 22.27 21.85
N PRO A 31 6.16 23.29 22.51
CA PRO A 31 5.30 24.26 21.83
C PRO A 31 6.08 25.03 20.75
N HIS A 32 5.53 25.24 19.54
CA HIS A 32 4.20 24.84 19.04
C HIS A 32 4.23 23.55 18.18
N TYR A 33 5.37 22.86 18.12
CA TYR A 33 5.62 21.74 17.20
C TYR A 33 4.77 20.49 17.47
N HIS A 34 4.36 20.27 18.73
CA HIS A 34 3.44 19.17 19.09
C HIS A 34 2.09 19.21 18.35
N LYS A 35 1.73 20.35 17.74
CA LYS A 35 0.50 20.50 16.95
C LYS A 35 0.67 20.05 15.49
N LYS A 36 1.89 19.76 15.04
CA LYS A 36 2.16 19.34 13.66
C LYS A 36 1.71 17.88 13.50
N ALA A 37 0.48 17.70 13.03
CA ALA A 37 -0.12 16.42 12.70
C ALA A 37 -1.13 16.60 11.56
N ALA A 38 -0.63 16.90 10.36
CA ALA A 38 -1.48 17.20 9.21
C ALA A 38 -2.22 15.94 8.75
N PHE A 39 -3.50 16.11 8.37
CA PHE A 39 -4.23 15.12 7.59
C PHE A 39 -4.22 15.57 6.13
N ASP A 40 -3.18 15.25 5.37
CA ASP A 40 -2.90 15.93 4.09
C ASP A 40 -4.07 15.85 3.09
N LEU A 41 -4.81 14.74 3.06
CA LEU A 41 -5.98 14.60 2.18
C LEU A 41 -7.22 15.29 2.75
N GLY A 42 -7.47 15.21 4.06
CA GLY A 42 -8.60 15.87 4.71
C GLY A 42 -8.46 17.39 4.82
N ASP A 43 -7.26 17.88 5.12
CA ASP A 43 -6.96 19.29 5.41
C ASP A 43 -6.60 20.08 4.14
N ALA A 44 -5.88 19.47 3.19
CA ALA A 44 -5.42 20.15 1.97
C ALA A 44 -6.04 19.60 0.68
N GLY A 45 -6.37 18.31 0.63
CA GLY A 45 -7.03 17.68 -0.52
C GLY A 45 -6.07 17.28 -1.63
N ALA A 46 -5.83 15.97 -1.80
CA ALA A 46 -4.89 15.44 -2.81
C ALA A 46 -5.17 15.88 -4.25
N GLY A 47 -6.43 16.18 -4.62
CA GLY A 47 -6.76 16.72 -5.94
C GLY A 47 -6.42 18.19 -6.10
N LEU A 48 -6.57 18.98 -5.03
CA LEU A 48 -6.25 20.40 -5.00
C LEU A 48 -4.73 20.62 -5.02
N THR A 49 -4.00 19.76 -4.31
CA THR A 49 -2.54 19.75 -4.24
C THR A 49 -1.88 18.90 -5.33
N ALA A 50 -2.65 18.29 -6.24
CA ALA A 50 -2.09 17.56 -7.36
C ALA A 50 -1.28 18.51 -8.25
N ASN A 51 -0.07 18.11 -8.58
CA ASN A 51 0.80 18.87 -9.45
C ASN A 51 0.24 18.79 -10.87
N ASP A 52 0.00 19.96 -11.46
CA ASP A 52 0.00 20.05 -12.91
C ASP A 52 1.43 19.82 -13.39
N LEU A 53 1.58 19.28 -14.59
CA LEU A 53 2.87 19.39 -15.27
C LEU A 53 3.14 20.83 -15.77
N TYR A 54 2.18 21.77 -15.64
CA TYR A 54 2.32 23.24 -15.76
C TYR A 54 1.30 24.04 -14.89
N VAL A 55 1.78 25.01 -14.10
CA VAL A 55 1.04 25.73 -13.02
C VAL A 55 -0.10 26.64 -13.48
N ILE A 56 -1.24 26.64 -12.75
CA ILE A 56 -2.27 27.71 -12.79
C ILE A 56 -2.80 28.04 -11.37
N SER A 57 -3.06 29.33 -11.12
CA SER A 57 -3.72 29.89 -9.92
C SER A 57 -4.99 30.64 -10.35
N SER A 58 -6.09 30.52 -9.60
CA SER A 58 -7.21 31.48 -9.69
C SER A 58 -7.96 31.67 -8.36
N SER A 59 -8.82 32.69 -8.33
CA SER A 59 -9.63 33.16 -7.20
C SER A 59 -10.96 32.40 -7.01
N ILE A 60 -11.62 32.68 -5.89
CA ILE A 60 -12.77 31.95 -5.32
C ILE A 60 -13.94 31.82 -6.30
N GLY A 61 -14.34 30.58 -6.58
CA GLY A 61 -15.58 30.21 -7.28
C GLY A 61 -15.39 29.77 -8.74
N ASP A 62 -14.22 29.98 -9.31
CA ASP A 62 -13.91 29.58 -10.68
C ASP A 62 -13.47 28.11 -10.74
N VAL A 63 -13.80 27.44 -11.84
CA VAL A 63 -13.26 26.11 -12.15
C VAL A 63 -11.77 26.27 -12.46
N ILE A 64 -10.92 25.71 -11.59
CA ILE A 64 -9.48 25.61 -11.86
C ILE A 64 -9.25 24.27 -12.55
N GLU A 65 -9.02 24.31 -13.86
CA GLU A 65 -8.60 23.14 -14.60
C GLU A 65 -7.20 22.73 -14.17
N LYS A 66 -7.05 21.42 -13.93
CA LYS A 66 -5.79 20.77 -13.57
C LYS A 66 -5.45 19.77 -14.66
N ASN A 67 -4.55 20.16 -15.54
CA ASN A 67 -4.12 19.41 -16.70
C ASN A 67 -3.02 18.40 -16.32
N ASN A 68 -3.17 17.18 -16.80
CA ASN A 68 -2.15 16.12 -16.67
C ASN A 68 -1.83 15.70 -15.22
N CYS A 69 -2.73 15.91 -14.26
CA CYS A 69 -2.54 15.47 -12.86
C CYS A 69 -2.55 13.95 -12.66
N VAL A 70 -2.94 13.19 -13.68
CA VAL A 70 -2.82 11.73 -13.73
C VAL A 70 -2.07 11.36 -15.01
N CYS A 71 -0.97 10.63 -14.87
CA CYS A 71 -0.33 9.97 -16.00
C CYS A 71 -0.64 8.48 -15.99
N ILE A 72 -0.73 7.90 -17.19
CA ILE A 72 -1.05 6.49 -17.41
C ILE A 72 -0.03 5.98 -18.43
N HIS A 73 0.73 4.95 -18.07
CA HIS A 73 1.73 4.38 -18.96
C HIS A 73 2.04 2.93 -18.62
N GLU A 74 2.70 2.23 -19.54
CA GLU A 74 3.25 0.91 -19.26
C GLU A 74 4.76 1.00 -19.02
N GLN A 75 5.30 0.14 -18.14
CA GLN A 75 6.73 0.04 -17.88
C GLN A 75 7.16 -1.42 -17.78
N ASP A 76 8.40 -1.70 -18.19
CA ASP A 76 8.99 -3.04 -18.03
C ASP A 76 9.24 -3.33 -16.56
N TYR A 77 8.91 -4.55 -16.12
CA TYR A 77 9.10 -5.02 -14.75
C TYR A 77 9.97 -6.29 -14.68
N GLY A 78 10.96 -6.38 -15.58
CA GLY A 78 11.91 -7.49 -15.59
C GLY A 78 11.28 -8.82 -16.02
N ILE A 79 11.46 -9.87 -15.19
CA ILE A 79 11.02 -11.24 -15.51
C ILE A 79 9.67 -11.50 -14.85
N GLY A 80 8.66 -11.87 -15.64
CA GLY A 80 7.37 -12.34 -15.13
C GLY A 80 7.46 -13.77 -14.62
N TRP A 81 7.98 -14.68 -15.45
CA TRP A 81 8.37 -16.00 -14.99
C TRP A 81 9.49 -16.57 -15.84
N LYS A 82 10.27 -17.48 -15.23
CA LYS A 82 11.35 -18.19 -15.90
C LYS A 82 11.45 -19.60 -15.34
N HIS A 83 11.69 -20.58 -16.21
CA HIS A 83 12.02 -21.94 -15.83
C HIS A 83 13.12 -22.50 -16.74
N THR A 84 14.00 -23.34 -16.17
CA THR A 84 15.02 -24.07 -16.92
C THR A 84 15.01 -25.54 -16.50
N ASN A 85 14.78 -26.45 -17.45
CA ASN A 85 14.82 -27.88 -17.19
C ASN A 85 16.26 -28.37 -17.32
N TYR A 86 16.90 -28.71 -16.20
CA TYR A 86 18.30 -29.16 -16.21
C TYR A 86 18.54 -30.46 -17.00
N ARG A 87 17.51 -31.30 -17.19
CA ARG A 87 17.65 -32.58 -17.91
C ARG A 87 17.73 -32.40 -19.43
N THR A 88 17.04 -31.39 -19.95
CA THR A 88 17.01 -31.10 -21.39
C THR A 88 17.85 -29.88 -21.77
N GLY A 89 18.20 -29.03 -20.80
CA GLY A 89 18.86 -27.74 -21.02
C GLY A 89 17.91 -26.63 -21.50
N ASN A 90 16.64 -26.93 -21.73
CA ASN A 90 15.69 -25.94 -22.29
C ASN A 90 15.27 -24.91 -21.25
N ALA A 91 15.22 -23.65 -21.66
CA ALA A 91 14.75 -22.53 -20.87
C ALA A 91 13.52 -21.85 -21.49
N SER A 92 12.58 -21.46 -20.64
CA SER A 92 11.43 -20.62 -21.00
C SER A 92 11.43 -19.37 -20.12
N VAL A 93 11.17 -18.21 -20.72
CA VAL A 93 11.16 -16.92 -20.02
C VAL A 93 10.11 -16.00 -20.63
N VAL A 94 9.40 -15.28 -19.77
CA VAL A 94 8.46 -14.22 -20.15
C VAL A 94 8.83 -12.96 -19.38
N ARG A 95 8.87 -11.81 -20.06
CA ARG A 95 9.07 -10.52 -19.41
C ARG A 95 7.78 -10.04 -18.76
N ALA A 96 7.90 -9.37 -17.63
CA ALA A 96 6.76 -8.71 -16.98
C ALA A 96 6.60 -7.29 -17.52
N ARG A 97 5.34 -6.87 -17.65
CA ARG A 97 4.92 -5.51 -17.89
C ARG A 97 3.98 -5.05 -16.80
N GLU A 98 4.09 -3.79 -16.43
CA GLU A 98 3.21 -3.10 -15.51
C GLU A 98 2.45 -1.99 -16.22
N LEU A 99 1.18 -1.81 -15.89
CA LEU A 99 0.40 -0.61 -16.18
C LEU A 99 0.38 0.26 -14.93
N VAL A 100 0.89 1.48 -15.04
CA VAL A 100 1.02 2.44 -13.94
C VAL A 100 0.05 3.59 -14.16
N LEU A 101 -0.78 3.85 -13.16
CA LEU A 101 -1.59 5.06 -13.04
C LEU A 101 -1.00 5.85 -11.88
N GLN A 102 -0.51 7.06 -12.15
CA GLN A 102 0.25 7.85 -11.19
C GLN A 102 -0.28 9.28 -11.08
N SER A 103 -0.25 9.82 -9.87
CA SER A 103 -0.44 11.24 -9.57
C SER A 103 0.62 11.70 -8.58
N ILE A 104 1.03 12.96 -8.66
CA ILE A 104 1.97 13.56 -7.71
C ILE A 104 1.25 14.70 -7.01
N MET A 105 1.34 14.77 -5.69
CA MET A 105 0.82 15.90 -4.91
C MET A 105 1.93 16.59 -4.13
N THR A 106 1.94 17.92 -4.13
CA THR A 106 2.82 18.74 -3.28
C THR A 106 2.03 19.31 -2.11
N VAL A 107 2.41 18.93 -0.89
CA VAL A 107 1.83 19.47 0.34
C VAL A 107 2.90 20.21 1.11
N SER A 108 2.88 21.53 0.96
CA SER A 108 3.89 22.43 1.52
C SER A 108 5.31 22.00 1.09
N ASN A 109 6.06 21.35 1.98
CA ASN A 109 7.45 20.96 1.78
C ASN A 109 7.62 19.55 1.18
N TYR A 110 6.58 18.70 1.17
CA TYR A 110 6.69 17.33 0.69
C TYR A 110 6.04 17.13 -0.68
N GLU A 111 6.60 16.19 -1.43
CA GLU A 111 6.00 15.59 -2.62
C GLU A 111 5.67 14.13 -2.34
N TYR A 112 4.45 13.71 -2.70
CA TYR A 112 4.05 12.31 -2.68
C TYR A 112 3.71 11.83 -4.08
N ILE A 113 4.43 10.83 -4.55
CA ILE A 113 4.14 10.11 -5.80
C ILE A 113 3.25 8.94 -5.45
N LEU A 114 1.99 8.98 -5.92
CA LEU A 114 0.93 8.03 -5.60
C LEU A 114 0.62 7.18 -6.83
N MET A 115 0.78 5.86 -6.73
CA MET A 115 0.70 4.95 -7.88
C MET A 115 -0.21 3.77 -7.61
N PHE A 116 -1.13 3.50 -8.55
CA PHE A 116 -1.71 2.17 -8.73
C PHE A 116 -0.94 1.48 -9.86
N ILE A 117 -0.45 0.28 -9.60
CA ILE A 117 0.35 -0.51 -10.52
C ILE A 117 -0.34 -1.85 -10.72
N PHE A 118 -0.61 -2.21 -11.97
CA PHE A 118 -1.26 -3.45 -12.37
C PHE A 118 -0.28 -4.36 -13.09
N THR A 119 -0.25 -5.64 -12.72
CA THR A 119 0.65 -6.64 -13.32
C THR A 119 -0.11 -7.61 -14.23
N GLN A 120 0.61 -8.24 -15.15
CA GLN A 120 0.09 -9.32 -16.00
C GLN A 120 -0.26 -10.60 -15.21
N ALA A 121 0.10 -10.69 -13.93
CA ALA A 121 -0.28 -11.80 -13.05
C ALA A 121 -1.60 -11.55 -12.30
N GLY A 122 -2.22 -10.38 -12.50
CA GLY A 122 -3.46 -9.97 -11.83
C GLY A 122 -3.24 -9.27 -10.49
N ASP A 123 -2.02 -8.86 -10.17
CA ASP A 123 -1.74 -8.10 -8.96
C ASP A 123 -2.14 -6.64 -9.12
N VAL A 124 -2.56 -6.03 -8.02
CA VAL A 124 -2.76 -4.59 -7.87
C VAL A 124 -1.88 -4.12 -6.73
N VAL A 125 -0.89 -3.28 -7.03
CA VAL A 125 0.03 -2.70 -6.06
C VAL A 125 -0.32 -1.22 -5.90
N TYR A 126 -0.43 -0.78 -4.64
CA TYR A 126 -0.46 0.64 -4.33
C TYR A 126 0.89 1.05 -3.75
N GLU A 127 1.61 1.89 -4.48
CA GLU A 127 2.94 2.35 -4.10
C GLU A 127 2.92 3.84 -3.84
N VAL A 128 3.56 4.24 -2.75
CA VAL A 128 3.79 5.65 -2.40
C VAL A 128 5.29 5.88 -2.32
N ARG A 129 5.77 6.92 -3.01
CA ARG A 129 7.12 7.45 -2.81
C ARG A 129 7.03 8.84 -2.20
N ALA A 130 7.55 9.00 -0.99
CA ALA A 130 7.70 10.30 -0.35
C ALA A 130 9.06 10.92 -0.76
N THR A 131 9.02 12.16 -1.22
CA THR A 131 10.21 12.96 -1.56
C THR A 131 9.96 14.43 -1.21
N GLY A 132 10.80 15.33 -1.71
CA GLY A 132 10.74 16.76 -1.42
C GLY A 132 11.73 17.19 -0.36
N ILE A 133 11.32 18.13 0.48
CA ILE A 133 12.16 18.81 1.46
C ILE A 133 11.62 18.51 2.87
N LEU A 134 12.50 18.26 3.83
CA LEU A 134 12.10 18.04 5.23
C LEU A 134 11.44 19.30 5.80
N SER A 135 10.41 19.11 6.64
CA SER A 135 9.90 20.20 7.46
C SER A 135 10.86 20.45 8.63
N THR A 136 11.48 21.62 8.64
CA THR A 136 12.56 21.96 9.58
C THR A 136 12.15 22.96 10.65
N GLN A 137 12.94 23.03 11.72
CA GLN A 137 12.81 23.97 12.83
C GLN A 137 14.20 24.42 13.30
N PRO A 138 14.30 25.59 13.96
CA PRO A 138 15.58 26.09 14.46
C PRO A 138 16.13 25.22 15.60
N ILE A 139 17.46 25.15 15.67
CA ILE A 139 18.22 24.59 16.80
C ILE A 139 19.51 25.38 16.97
N ASP A 140 19.92 25.64 18.21
CA ASP A 140 21.17 26.34 18.48
C ASP A 140 22.38 25.49 18.10
N GLU A 141 23.49 26.14 17.74
CA GLU A 141 24.72 25.45 17.38
C GLU A 141 25.25 24.57 18.53
N GLY A 142 25.65 23.34 18.19
CA GLY A 142 26.15 22.36 19.16
C GLY A 142 25.08 21.65 19.98
N VAL A 143 23.80 22.03 19.89
CA VAL A 143 22.71 21.35 20.58
C VAL A 143 22.25 20.12 19.79
N GLN A 144 21.93 19.04 20.50
CA GLN A 144 21.34 17.81 19.96
C GLN A 144 20.07 17.46 20.75
N VAL A 145 19.12 16.79 20.11
CA VAL A 145 17.85 16.37 20.74
C VAL A 145 17.48 14.95 20.34
N PRO A 146 16.78 14.17 21.20
CA PRO A 146 16.43 12.78 20.89
C PRO A 146 15.23 12.61 19.95
N TRP A 147 14.51 13.69 19.62
CA TRP A 147 13.30 13.68 18.78
C TRP A 147 13.53 14.26 17.38
N GLY A 148 14.77 14.39 16.94
CA GLY A 148 15.09 14.89 15.61
C GLY A 148 16.57 14.80 15.27
N THR A 149 16.90 15.11 14.03
CA THR A 149 18.26 15.11 13.50
C THR A 149 18.66 16.51 13.04
N VAL A 150 19.85 16.98 13.43
CA VAL A 150 20.43 18.23 12.91
C VAL A 150 20.97 17.96 11.51
N VAL A 151 20.31 18.48 10.49
CA VAL A 151 20.62 18.22 9.07
C VAL A 151 21.54 19.29 8.45
N HIS A 152 21.66 20.44 9.11
CA HIS A 152 22.56 21.54 8.75
C HIS A 152 22.77 22.42 10.01
N PRO A 153 23.88 23.19 10.14
CA PRO A 153 24.00 24.21 11.19
C PRO A 153 22.73 25.06 11.30
N GLY A 154 22.15 25.11 12.50
CA GLY A 154 20.90 25.84 12.78
C GLY A 154 19.60 25.12 12.43
N VAL A 155 19.64 23.93 11.81
CA VAL A 155 18.49 23.28 11.19
C VAL A 155 18.24 21.87 11.74
N LEU A 156 17.14 21.72 12.46
CA LEU A 156 16.66 20.45 13.02
C LEU A 156 15.48 19.92 12.19
N ALA A 157 15.54 18.66 11.79
CA ALA A 157 14.42 17.91 11.24
C ALA A 157 13.88 16.97 12.34
N ALA A 158 12.69 17.27 12.85
CA ALA A 158 12.04 16.42 13.86
C ALA A 158 11.61 15.07 13.28
N HIS A 159 11.71 14.01 14.08
CA HIS A 159 11.14 12.71 13.74
C HIS A 159 9.64 12.85 13.48
N HIS A 160 9.13 12.11 12.49
CA HIS A 160 7.73 12.09 12.11
C HIS A 160 7.43 10.79 11.35
N GLN A 161 6.14 10.46 11.24
CA GLN A 161 5.66 9.31 10.47
C GLN A 161 4.82 9.80 9.28
N HIS A 162 4.71 8.96 8.26
CA HIS A 162 3.76 9.14 7.14
C HIS A 162 2.84 7.92 7.12
N ILE A 163 1.61 8.10 7.59
CA ILE A 163 0.66 7.00 7.82
C ILE A 163 -0.45 7.10 6.78
N PHE A 164 -0.61 6.07 5.94
CA PHE A 164 -1.55 6.08 4.82
C PHE A 164 -2.74 5.16 5.08
N SER A 165 -3.94 5.61 4.71
CA SER A 165 -5.17 4.82 4.78
C SER A 165 -5.69 4.54 3.37
N LEU A 166 -5.39 3.35 2.85
CA LEU A 166 -5.93 2.89 1.56
C LEU A 166 -7.31 2.26 1.78
N ARG A 167 -8.36 2.87 1.22
CA ARG A 167 -9.71 2.30 1.23
C ARG A 167 -9.88 1.38 0.03
N VAL A 168 -10.14 0.11 0.31
CA VAL A 168 -10.48 -0.92 -0.68
C VAL A 168 -11.91 -1.35 -0.47
N ASP A 169 -12.73 -1.22 -1.51
CA ASP A 169 -14.11 -1.66 -1.59
C ASP A 169 -14.17 -2.90 -2.50
N PRO A 170 -14.19 -4.12 -1.92
CA PRO A 170 -13.99 -5.32 -2.71
C PRO A 170 -15.26 -5.77 -3.45
N MET A 171 -15.04 -6.44 -4.57
CA MET A 171 -16.09 -7.08 -5.37
C MET A 171 -15.53 -8.36 -6.03
N ILE A 172 -14.79 -9.17 -5.26
CA ILE A 172 -14.14 -10.39 -5.72
C ILE A 172 -15.19 -11.37 -6.24
N ASP A 173 -15.25 -11.59 -7.55
CA ASP A 173 -16.26 -12.41 -8.23
C ASP A 173 -17.72 -12.12 -7.80
N GLY A 174 -18.00 -10.88 -7.39
CA GLY A 174 -19.33 -10.46 -6.94
C GLY A 174 -19.30 -9.69 -5.61
N PRO A 175 -20.47 -9.19 -5.17
CA PRO A 175 -20.57 -8.29 -4.02
C PRO A 175 -20.48 -8.97 -2.65
N ASN A 176 -20.66 -10.30 -2.60
CA ASN A 176 -20.70 -11.05 -1.34
C ASN A 176 -19.28 -11.47 -0.94
N ASN A 177 -18.53 -10.55 -0.33
CA ASN A 177 -17.17 -10.83 0.12
C ASN A 177 -17.07 -10.97 1.64
N THR A 178 -16.14 -11.80 2.07
CA THR A 178 -15.77 -12.01 3.47
C THR A 178 -14.30 -11.65 3.67
N PHE A 179 -13.99 -11.14 4.86
CA PHE A 179 -12.61 -10.85 5.24
C PHE A 179 -12.11 -11.91 6.22
N SER A 180 -10.87 -12.31 6.07
CA SER A 180 -10.25 -13.36 6.87
C SER A 180 -8.74 -13.13 6.95
N TYR A 181 -8.09 -13.81 7.86
CA TYR A 181 -6.65 -13.95 7.83
C TYR A 181 -6.23 -15.41 8.02
N ASP A 182 -5.09 -15.72 7.43
CA ASP A 182 -4.41 -16.99 7.52
C ASP A 182 -3.18 -16.87 8.39
N GLU A 183 -2.93 -17.88 9.23
CA GLU A 183 -1.71 -18.00 10.03
C GLU A 183 -1.05 -19.35 9.80
N CYS A 184 0.29 -19.38 9.77
CA CYS A 184 1.07 -20.60 9.80
C CYS A 184 1.11 -21.14 11.23
N VAL A 185 0.69 -22.40 11.41
CA VAL A 185 0.66 -23.08 12.71
C VAL A 185 1.43 -24.39 12.61
N PRO A 186 2.45 -24.64 13.46
CA PRO A 186 3.18 -25.90 13.44
C PRO A 186 2.26 -27.06 13.84
N LEU A 187 2.39 -28.20 13.15
CA LEU A 187 1.73 -29.42 13.57
C LEU A 187 2.49 -29.99 14.78
N PRO A 188 1.79 -30.44 15.84
CA PRO A 188 2.43 -31.19 16.91
C PRO A 188 3.19 -32.40 16.35
N ARG A 189 4.25 -32.81 17.05
CA ARG A 189 4.92 -34.07 16.73
C ARG A 189 3.96 -35.21 17.04
N ASP A 190 3.82 -36.11 16.09
CA ASP A 190 2.94 -37.28 16.20
C ASP A 190 3.62 -38.50 15.59
N ALA A 191 3.49 -39.67 16.21
CA ALA A 191 4.22 -40.86 15.78
C ALA A 191 3.85 -41.34 14.36
N HIS A 192 2.65 -40.98 13.87
CA HIS A 192 2.15 -41.43 12.58
C HIS A 192 2.02 -40.27 11.57
N LEU A 193 1.39 -39.16 11.97
CA LEU A 193 1.07 -38.03 11.11
C LEU A 193 2.26 -37.08 10.90
N ASN A 194 3.07 -36.84 11.93
CA ASN A 194 4.19 -35.90 11.87
C ASN A 194 5.41 -36.42 12.68
N PRO A 195 5.97 -37.61 12.34
CA PRO A 195 6.99 -38.27 13.15
C PRO A 195 8.30 -37.49 13.24
N HIS A 196 8.55 -36.64 12.24
CA HIS A 196 9.75 -35.84 12.13
C HIS A 196 9.56 -34.39 12.61
N GLY A 197 8.34 -33.97 12.97
CA GLY A 197 8.07 -32.64 13.50
C GLY A 197 8.27 -31.49 12.50
N THR A 198 8.25 -31.77 11.19
CA THR A 198 8.49 -30.79 10.13
C THR A 198 7.19 -30.19 9.56
N GLY A 199 6.04 -30.77 9.90
CA GLY A 199 4.74 -30.33 9.39
C GLY A 199 4.27 -29.01 9.99
N TYR A 200 3.60 -28.20 9.17
CA TYR A 200 2.80 -27.06 9.59
C TYR A 200 1.54 -27.00 8.73
N ILE A 201 0.54 -26.27 9.19
CA ILE A 201 -0.70 -26.00 8.46
C ILE A 201 -0.95 -24.51 8.40
N THR A 202 -1.87 -24.12 7.52
CA THR A 202 -2.46 -22.79 7.54
C THR A 202 -3.79 -22.87 8.28
N LYS A 203 -3.98 -22.00 9.26
CA LYS A 203 -5.25 -21.84 9.97
C LYS A 203 -5.89 -20.52 9.52
N GLU A 204 -7.06 -20.62 8.90
CA GLU A 204 -7.87 -19.46 8.56
C GLU A 204 -8.73 -19.02 9.76
N THR A 205 -8.87 -17.71 9.95
CA THR A 205 -9.82 -17.10 10.86
C THR A 205 -10.63 -16.04 10.14
N GLN A 206 -11.94 -16.20 10.09
CA GLN A 206 -12.85 -15.20 9.52
C GLN A 206 -13.00 -14.00 10.47
N ILE A 207 -12.99 -12.80 9.89
CA ILE A 207 -13.30 -11.54 10.58
C ILE A 207 -14.78 -11.22 10.32
N SER A 208 -15.58 -11.28 11.39
CA SER A 208 -17.02 -11.00 11.35
C SER A 208 -17.40 -9.70 12.07
N THR A 209 -16.45 -9.10 12.80
CA THR A 209 -16.65 -7.85 13.54
C THR A 209 -15.77 -6.76 12.96
N SER A 210 -16.27 -5.52 12.97
CA SER A 210 -15.46 -4.37 12.60
C SER A 210 -14.41 -4.08 13.69
N GLY A 211 -13.18 -3.79 13.28
CA GLY A 211 -12.09 -3.51 14.21
C GLY A 211 -10.75 -3.28 13.51
N GLY A 212 -9.73 -2.94 14.29
CA GLY A 212 -8.34 -2.93 13.87
C GLY A 212 -7.72 -4.31 14.03
N TYR A 213 -7.04 -4.80 12.99
CA TYR A 213 -6.38 -6.10 13.00
C TYR A 213 -4.94 -5.92 12.54
N ASP A 214 -3.99 -6.16 13.44
CA ASP A 214 -2.57 -6.04 13.15
C ASP A 214 -2.03 -7.30 12.44
N LEU A 215 -0.93 -7.10 11.71
CA LEU A 215 -0.08 -8.19 11.25
C LEU A 215 0.53 -8.96 12.43
N ASP A 216 0.87 -10.22 12.20
CA ASP A 216 1.66 -11.04 13.12
C ASP A 216 2.72 -11.79 12.32
N MET A 217 3.95 -11.24 12.31
CA MET A 217 5.09 -11.85 11.62
C MET A 217 5.47 -13.21 12.18
N SER A 218 5.27 -13.44 13.49
CA SER A 218 5.65 -14.70 14.13
C SER A 218 4.83 -15.88 13.60
N ARG A 219 3.66 -15.58 13.02
CA ARG A 219 2.74 -16.54 12.43
C ARG A 219 2.55 -16.36 10.93
N ASN A 220 3.30 -15.44 10.32
CA ASN A 220 3.13 -15.05 8.92
C ASN A 220 1.65 -14.72 8.60
N ARG A 221 1.01 -13.90 9.46
CA ARG A 221 -0.41 -13.55 9.30
C ARG A 221 -0.63 -12.81 7.99
N VAL A 222 -1.55 -13.32 7.19
CA VAL A 222 -1.89 -12.79 5.87
C VAL A 222 -3.39 -12.56 5.77
N PHE A 223 -3.80 -11.34 5.46
CA PHE A 223 -5.20 -11.01 5.25
C PHE A 223 -5.68 -11.40 3.84
N LYS A 224 -6.95 -11.79 3.74
CA LYS A 224 -7.60 -12.21 2.49
C LYS A 224 -9.02 -11.67 2.42
N ILE A 225 -9.38 -11.24 1.22
CA ILE A 225 -10.76 -10.91 0.84
C ILE A 225 -11.25 -12.05 -0.05
N LYS A 226 -12.36 -12.70 0.29
CA LYS A 226 -12.82 -13.91 -0.40
C LYS A 226 -14.28 -13.86 -0.76
N ASN A 227 -14.66 -14.62 -1.79
CA ASN A 227 -16.04 -14.92 -2.10
C ASN A 227 -16.29 -16.41 -1.88
N ASN A 228 -17.08 -16.74 -0.85
CA ASN A 228 -17.31 -18.13 -0.44
C ASN A 228 -18.33 -18.86 -1.34
N ASP A 229 -19.10 -18.10 -2.13
CA ASP A 229 -20.10 -18.61 -3.07
C ASP A 229 -19.46 -19.08 -4.38
N VAL A 230 -18.22 -18.67 -4.65
CA VAL A 230 -17.47 -19.01 -5.86
C VAL A 230 -16.23 -19.83 -5.51
N ARG A 231 -16.16 -21.05 -6.05
CA ARG A 231 -15.10 -22.01 -5.76
C ARG A 231 -14.12 -22.09 -6.93
N ASN A 232 -12.84 -22.10 -6.63
CA ASN A 232 -11.84 -22.43 -7.63
C ASN A 232 -12.00 -23.92 -8.04
N PRO A 233 -12.11 -24.24 -9.34
CA PRO A 233 -12.46 -25.59 -9.80
C PRO A 233 -11.37 -26.63 -9.52
N ILE A 234 -10.13 -26.22 -9.25
CA ILE A 234 -9.00 -27.12 -9.04
C ILE A 234 -8.87 -27.52 -7.58
N ASN A 235 -8.78 -26.54 -6.67
CA ASN A 235 -8.54 -26.79 -5.24
C ASN A 235 -9.81 -26.74 -4.39
N GLN A 236 -10.97 -26.35 -4.96
CA GLN A 236 -12.25 -26.20 -4.27
C GLN A 236 -12.23 -25.16 -3.13
N GLU A 237 -11.20 -24.33 -3.06
CA GLU A 237 -11.14 -23.21 -2.13
C GLU A 237 -11.99 -22.05 -2.65
N ALA A 238 -12.46 -21.21 -1.72
CA ALA A 238 -13.10 -19.96 -2.07
C ALA A 238 -12.13 -19.08 -2.88
N VAL A 239 -12.59 -18.50 -3.97
CA VAL A 239 -11.80 -17.50 -4.71
C VAL A 239 -11.53 -16.29 -3.83
N GLY A 240 -10.36 -15.67 -3.98
CA GLY A 240 -9.97 -14.59 -3.10
C GLY A 240 -8.77 -13.81 -3.59
N PHE A 241 -8.58 -12.65 -2.99
CA PHE A 241 -7.44 -11.77 -3.16
C PHE A 241 -6.70 -11.65 -1.84
N LYS A 242 -5.38 -11.89 -1.87
CA LYS A 242 -4.50 -11.76 -0.71
C LYS A 242 -4.06 -10.30 -0.58
N VAL A 243 -4.13 -9.76 0.63
CA VAL A 243 -3.58 -8.45 0.98
C VAL A 243 -2.18 -8.65 1.54
N SER A 244 -1.20 -8.05 0.87
CA SER A 244 0.19 -8.04 1.34
C SER A 244 0.58 -6.59 1.59
N VAL A 245 0.94 -6.30 2.83
CA VAL A 245 1.41 -4.98 3.26
C VAL A 245 2.77 -5.18 3.95
N PRO A 246 3.72 -4.26 3.75
CA PRO A 246 4.95 -4.27 4.55
C PRO A 246 4.60 -4.06 6.02
N ASP A 247 5.52 -4.43 6.91
CA ASP A 247 5.34 -4.19 8.33
C ASP A 247 5.14 -2.71 8.60
N TYR A 248 4.22 -2.41 9.52
CA TYR A 248 4.03 -1.05 9.99
C TYR A 248 5.34 -0.55 10.61
N GLN A 249 5.86 0.57 10.10
CA GLN A 249 7.01 1.25 10.68
C GLN A 249 6.57 1.89 12.00
N LYS A 250 6.71 1.12 13.09
CA LYS A 250 6.39 1.54 14.46
C LYS A 250 7.25 2.71 14.90
#